data_AF-A0A2D5PRK7-F1
#
_entry.id   AF-A0A2D5PRK7-F1
#
_cell.length_a   1.000
_cell.length_b   1.000
_cell.length_c   1.000
_cell.angle_alpha   90.00
_cell.angle_beta   90.00
_cell.angle_gamma   90.00
#
_symmetry.space_group_name_H-M   'P 1'
#
loop_
_entity.id
_entity.type
_entity.pdbx_description
1 polymer ?
#
loop_
_entity_poly.entity_id
_entity_poly.type
_entity_poly.pdbx_seq_one_letter_code
_entity_poly.pdbx_strand_id
1 'polypeptide(L)'
;MKKITKNLFLLSFFGISLFASSEKVDFSISEKYQDLSSEIFKNISSHHYTREIDKESFNDLYIDALLEELDGNKNLFLSYEIKSFKRKSSNYKKNRENFDINLAYEILNTYFNRVIEISEYQIKLAKKDNFDLSIDEAVDIFYDDNEYAPTMHELKERWRKTTKNDFIVSVLAKDDEDEIISNLINRYERRIKRVLQRKDEDIFLLAINIMTRQFDPHSTYLSPYNAEDFEIDMSLKLGGIGALLSNSATEDYAIIVSLVPGGPAEKNGELEPNDKIVKIKQQNEDIFEDVTGWRIDEVVQKVRGEPQTFVTL
;
A
#
# COMPACT_ATOMS: atom_id res chain seq x y z
N MET A 1 -75.07 4.21 -1.20
CA MET A 1 -74.92 2.91 -1.90
C MET A 1 -74.02 3.09 -3.11
N LYS A 2 -72.87 2.39 -3.11
CA LYS A 2 -71.96 2.05 -4.24
C LYS A 2 -71.65 3.12 -5.31
N LYS A 3 -70.40 3.58 -5.33
CA LYS A 3 -69.40 3.10 -6.31
C LYS A 3 -67.98 3.45 -5.87
N ILE A 4 -67.17 2.40 -5.77
CA ILE A 4 -65.77 2.36 -5.36
C ILE A 4 -64.92 2.75 -6.57
N THR A 5 -64.16 3.84 -6.48
CA THR A 5 -63.06 4.13 -7.39
C THR A 5 -61.79 3.48 -6.84
N LYS A 6 -61.31 2.45 -7.54
CA LYS A 6 -59.99 1.84 -7.31
C LYS A 6 -58.92 2.79 -7.83
N ASN A 7 -58.24 3.51 -6.95
CA ASN A 7 -56.94 4.11 -7.28
C ASN A 7 -55.87 3.03 -7.12
N LEU A 8 -55.32 2.64 -8.26
CA LEU A 8 -54.18 1.75 -8.42
C LEU A 8 -52.92 2.56 -8.14
N PHE A 9 -52.40 2.54 -6.91
CA PHE A 9 -51.09 3.11 -6.61
C PHE A 9 -50.04 2.03 -6.85
N LEU A 10 -49.44 2.03 -8.04
CA LEU A 10 -48.22 1.30 -8.35
C LEU A 10 -47.09 1.95 -7.54
N LEU A 11 -46.76 1.39 -6.38
CA LEU A 11 -45.49 1.64 -5.71
C LEU A 11 -44.41 0.93 -6.52
N SER A 12 -43.83 1.65 -7.48
CA SER A 12 -42.55 1.27 -8.06
C SER A 12 -41.51 1.34 -6.93
N PHE A 13 -41.22 0.19 -6.34
CA PHE A 13 -40.04 -0.02 -5.51
C PHE A 13 -38.83 0.10 -6.44
N PHE A 14 -38.41 1.35 -6.69
CA PHE A 14 -37.13 1.61 -7.34
C PHE A 14 -36.08 1.24 -6.29
N GLY A 15 -35.66 -0.04 -6.35
CA GLY A 15 -34.49 -0.51 -5.65
C GLY A 15 -33.32 0.34 -6.12
N ILE A 16 -33.01 1.37 -5.35
CA ILE A 16 -31.72 2.04 -5.42
C ILE A 16 -30.74 0.98 -4.89
N SER A 17 -30.24 0.15 -5.80
CA SER A 17 -28.95 -0.48 -5.59
C SER A 17 -27.95 0.66 -5.48
N LEU A 18 -27.64 1.05 -4.23
CA LEU A 18 -26.44 1.78 -3.92
C LEU A 18 -25.30 0.86 -4.38
N PHE A 19 -24.87 1.00 -5.63
CA PHE A 19 -23.51 0.67 -5.97
C PHE A 19 -22.68 1.65 -5.15
N ALA A 20 -22.14 1.18 -4.02
CA ALA A 20 -21.06 1.87 -3.36
C ALA A 20 -19.97 2.03 -4.44
N SER A 21 -19.84 3.25 -4.96
CA SER A 21 -18.68 3.61 -5.76
C SER A 21 -17.49 3.37 -4.85
N SER A 22 -16.55 2.50 -5.25
CA SER A 22 -15.31 2.36 -4.52
C SER A 22 -14.71 3.76 -4.40
N GLU A 23 -14.32 4.14 -3.19
CA GLU A 23 -13.65 5.41 -2.95
C GLU A 23 -12.35 5.38 -3.77
N LYS A 24 -12.27 6.25 -4.78
CA LYS A 24 -11.07 6.35 -5.60
C LYS A 24 -10.04 7.13 -4.81
N VAL A 25 -8.84 6.58 -4.77
CA VAL A 25 -7.70 7.26 -4.18
C VAL A 25 -7.20 8.28 -5.19
N ASP A 26 -7.00 9.51 -4.72
CA ASP A 26 -6.49 10.62 -5.52
C ASP A 26 -5.46 11.40 -4.70
N PHE A 27 -4.24 10.87 -4.66
CA PHE A 27 -3.11 11.56 -4.04
C PHE A 27 -2.72 12.74 -4.92
N SER A 28 -2.68 13.93 -4.33
CA SER A 28 -2.17 15.12 -5.00
C SER A 28 -0.88 15.54 -4.33
N ILE A 29 0.11 15.93 -5.13
CA ILE A 29 1.36 16.42 -4.58
C ILE A 29 1.13 17.83 -3.99
N SER A 30 1.49 18.01 -2.72
CA SER A 30 1.42 19.32 -2.07
C SER A 30 2.58 20.22 -2.52
N GLU A 31 2.41 21.54 -2.41
CA GLU A 31 3.47 22.52 -2.73
C GLU A 31 4.76 22.22 -1.93
N LYS A 32 4.62 21.85 -0.65
CA LYS A 32 5.73 21.40 0.20
C LYS A 32 6.52 20.26 -0.44
N TYR A 33 5.84 19.24 -0.97
CA TYR A 33 6.49 18.08 -1.58
C TYR A 33 7.04 18.39 -2.97
N GLN A 34 6.44 19.31 -3.72
CA GLN A 34 7.00 19.80 -4.98
C GLN A 34 8.35 20.49 -4.73
N ASP A 35 8.39 21.45 -3.80
CA ASP A 35 9.63 22.17 -3.45
C ASP A 35 10.71 21.22 -2.93
N LEU A 36 10.33 20.29 -2.04
CA LEU A 36 11.24 19.29 -1.50
C LEU A 36 11.79 18.37 -2.59
N SER A 37 10.98 17.95 -3.56
CA SER A 37 11.44 17.12 -4.69
C SER A 37 12.51 17.82 -5.52
N SER A 38 12.29 19.11 -5.77
CA SER A 38 13.21 20.00 -6.48
C SER A 38 14.53 20.17 -5.73
N GLU A 39 14.45 20.35 -4.40
CA GLU A 39 15.62 20.46 -3.53
C GLU A 39 16.44 19.16 -3.48
N ILE A 40 15.78 18.01 -3.29
CA ILE A 40 16.42 16.69 -3.27
C ILE A 40 17.18 16.46 -4.57
N PHE A 41 16.51 16.68 -5.72
CA PHE A 41 17.14 16.53 -7.02
C PHE A 41 18.35 17.44 -7.19
N LYS A 42 18.26 18.70 -6.75
CA LYS A 42 19.37 19.65 -6.81
C LYS A 42 20.56 19.19 -5.95
N ASN A 43 20.30 18.69 -4.74
CA ASN A 43 21.34 18.23 -3.82
C ASN A 43 22.04 16.98 -4.35
N ILE A 44 21.29 15.96 -4.78
CA ILE A 44 21.88 14.73 -5.32
C ILE A 44 22.62 15.01 -6.63
N SER A 45 22.07 15.81 -7.54
CA SER A 45 22.75 16.13 -8.82
C SER A 45 24.02 16.97 -8.68
N SER A 46 24.21 17.67 -7.56
CA SER A 46 25.41 18.48 -7.31
C SER A 46 26.48 17.77 -6.48
N HIS A 47 26.09 16.87 -5.57
CA HIS A 47 27.00 16.23 -4.63
C HIS A 47 27.24 14.74 -4.90
N HIS A 48 26.41 14.09 -5.72
CA HIS A 48 26.57 12.68 -6.02
C HIS A 48 27.86 12.40 -6.80
N TYR A 49 28.45 11.23 -6.57
CA TYR A 49 29.70 10.82 -7.21
C TYR A 49 29.54 10.72 -8.73
N THR A 50 28.41 10.19 -9.21
CA THR A 50 28.00 10.20 -10.62
C THR A 50 27.64 11.62 -11.05
N ARG A 51 28.53 12.26 -11.82
CA ARG A 51 28.40 13.67 -12.23
C ARG A 51 27.73 13.86 -13.59
N GLU A 52 27.76 12.84 -14.45
CA GLU A 52 27.20 12.91 -15.80
C GLU A 52 25.89 12.14 -15.85
N ILE A 53 24.79 12.90 -15.76
CA ILE A 53 23.45 12.37 -15.98
C ILE A 53 22.92 13.01 -17.23
N ASP A 54 22.49 12.19 -18.18
CA ASP A 54 21.79 12.67 -19.34
C ASP A 54 20.42 13.20 -18.94
N LYS A 55 20.34 14.54 -18.82
CA LYS A 55 19.12 15.24 -18.46
C LYS A 55 18.05 15.18 -19.55
N GLU A 56 18.35 14.69 -20.76
CA GLU A 56 17.34 14.51 -21.81
C GLU A 56 16.57 13.21 -21.61
N SER A 57 17.26 12.11 -21.32
CA SER A 57 16.64 10.81 -21.06
C SER A 57 16.23 10.57 -19.61
N PHE A 58 16.70 11.39 -18.65
CA PHE A 58 16.45 11.19 -17.22
C PHE A 58 14.97 11.00 -16.88
N ASN A 59 14.08 11.84 -17.42
CA ASN A 59 12.65 11.72 -17.14
C ASN A 59 12.05 10.42 -17.69
N ASP A 60 12.43 10.02 -18.91
CA ASP A 60 11.92 8.79 -19.52
C ASP A 60 12.42 7.55 -18.77
N LEU A 61 13.69 7.54 -18.34
CA LEU A 61 14.25 6.50 -17.49
C LEU A 61 13.56 6.44 -16.12
N TYR A 62 13.24 7.60 -15.54
CA TYR A 62 12.48 7.69 -14.29
C TYR A 62 11.11 7.07 -14.39
N ILE A 63 10.35 7.43 -15.43
CA ILE A 63 9.01 6.90 -15.62
C ILE A 63 9.06 5.41 -15.96
N ASP A 64 10.03 4.95 -16.75
CA ASP A 64 10.21 3.53 -17.03
C ASP A 64 10.56 2.73 -15.76
N ALA A 65 11.47 3.23 -14.92
CA ALA A 65 11.79 2.61 -13.64
C ALA A 65 10.59 2.60 -12.68
N LEU A 66 9.77 3.64 -12.69
CA LEU A 66 8.53 3.70 -11.90
C LEU A 66 7.52 2.64 -12.36
N LEU A 67 7.33 2.47 -13.67
CA LEU A 67 6.42 1.46 -14.20
C LEU A 67 6.90 0.03 -13.88
N GLU A 68 8.21 -0.21 -13.94
CA GLU A 68 8.82 -1.50 -13.61
C GLU A 68 8.69 -1.84 -12.13
N GLU A 69 8.96 -0.89 -11.23
CA GLU A 69 8.82 -1.09 -9.78
C GLU A 69 7.35 -1.37 -9.38
N LEU A 70 6.40 -0.72 -10.04
CA LEU A 70 4.97 -0.85 -9.73
C LEU A 70 4.33 -2.10 -10.37
N ASP A 71 4.67 -2.42 -11.61
CA ASP A 71 4.02 -3.49 -12.37
C ASP A 71 4.98 -4.19 -13.36
N GLY A 72 6.17 -4.57 -12.90
CA GLY A 72 7.12 -5.38 -13.69
C GLY A 72 6.51 -6.71 -14.19
N ASN A 73 5.54 -7.25 -13.45
CA ASN A 73 4.81 -8.45 -13.85
C ASN A 73 3.71 -8.21 -14.90
N LYS A 74 3.41 -6.94 -15.21
CA LYS A 74 2.46 -6.46 -16.23
C LYS A 74 1.04 -7.00 -16.04
N ASN A 75 0.61 -7.07 -14.79
CA ASN A 75 -0.68 -7.61 -14.36
C ASN A 75 -1.63 -6.55 -13.82
N LEU A 76 -1.22 -5.29 -13.80
CA LEU A 76 -2.03 -4.18 -13.31
C LEU A 76 -2.36 -3.20 -14.42
N PHE A 77 -1.41 -2.72 -15.20
CA PHE A 77 -1.67 -1.70 -16.23
C PHE A 77 -2.12 -2.28 -17.57
N LEU A 78 -2.88 -1.48 -18.31
CA LEU A 78 -3.25 -1.77 -19.70
C LEU A 78 -2.24 -1.16 -20.67
N SER A 79 -2.08 -1.80 -21.82
CA SER A 79 -1.06 -1.38 -22.80
C SER A 79 -1.27 0.06 -23.32
N TYR A 80 -2.51 0.54 -23.38
CA TYR A 80 -2.78 1.94 -23.76
C TYR A 80 -2.46 2.94 -22.64
N GLU A 81 -2.55 2.54 -21.38
CA GLU A 81 -2.20 3.36 -20.21
C GLU A 81 -0.69 3.61 -20.21
N ILE A 82 0.09 2.53 -20.36
CA ILE A 82 1.54 2.59 -20.50
C ILE A 82 1.97 3.48 -21.67
N LYS A 83 1.37 3.29 -22.85
CA LYS A 83 1.64 4.15 -24.02
C LYS A 83 1.32 5.62 -23.75
N SER A 84 0.24 5.89 -23.01
CA SER A 84 -0.13 7.25 -22.62
C SER A 84 0.90 7.86 -21.67
N PHE A 85 1.33 7.12 -20.64
CA PHE A 85 2.35 7.56 -19.69
C PHE A 85 3.69 7.83 -20.36
N LYS A 86 4.19 6.90 -21.19
CA LYS A 86 5.43 7.10 -21.95
C LYS A 86 5.36 8.32 -22.88
N ARG A 87 4.22 8.52 -23.57
CA ARG A 87 4.02 9.72 -24.39
C ARG A 87 3.99 11.02 -23.56
N LYS A 88 3.40 11.02 -22.37
CA LYS A 88 3.42 12.17 -21.47
C LYS A 88 4.85 12.47 -21.01
N SER A 89 5.59 11.42 -20.63
CA SER A 89 6.99 11.49 -20.24
C SER A 89 7.85 12.14 -21.33
N SER A 90 7.80 11.65 -22.57
CA SER A 90 8.64 12.20 -23.65
C SER A 90 8.21 13.62 -24.09
N ASN A 91 6.97 14.02 -23.80
CA ASN A 91 6.49 15.38 -24.06
C ASN A 91 6.76 16.34 -22.89
N TYR A 92 7.28 15.85 -21.77
CA TYR A 92 7.60 16.67 -20.62
C TYR A 92 8.76 17.61 -20.96
N LYS A 93 8.41 18.81 -21.41
CA LYS A 93 9.38 19.87 -21.70
C LYS A 93 9.89 20.42 -20.38
N LYS A 94 11.22 20.36 -20.24
CA LYS A 94 12.13 20.76 -19.15
C LYS A 94 11.97 22.19 -18.62
N ASN A 95 10.75 22.58 -18.23
CA ASN A 95 10.47 23.99 -17.95
C ASN A 95 10.86 24.43 -16.55
N ARG A 96 11.14 23.52 -15.60
CA ARG A 96 11.78 23.83 -14.30
C ARG A 96 12.52 22.64 -13.65
N GLU A 97 12.05 21.41 -13.88
CA GLU A 97 12.56 20.20 -13.23
C GLU A 97 13.09 19.20 -14.28
N ASN A 98 14.05 18.34 -13.90
CA ASN A 98 14.61 17.34 -14.81
C ASN A 98 13.76 16.04 -14.86
N PHE A 99 12.72 15.93 -14.03
CA PHE A 99 11.79 14.80 -13.99
C PHE A 99 10.36 15.29 -13.66
N ASP A 100 9.35 14.54 -14.08
CA ASP A 100 7.93 14.87 -13.90
C ASP A 100 7.33 14.13 -12.70
N ILE A 101 7.38 14.78 -11.52
CA ILE A 101 6.78 14.22 -10.32
C ILE A 101 5.24 14.16 -10.40
N ASN A 102 4.60 15.05 -11.16
CA ASN A 102 3.15 15.04 -11.29
C ASN A 102 2.68 13.81 -12.10
N LEU A 103 3.39 13.48 -13.17
CA LEU A 103 3.15 12.24 -13.92
C LEU A 103 3.39 11.00 -13.05
N ALA A 104 4.40 11.03 -12.17
CA ALA A 104 4.61 9.94 -11.22
C ALA A 104 3.41 9.74 -10.28
N TYR A 105 2.83 10.82 -9.75
CA TYR A 105 1.61 10.76 -8.95
C TYR A 105 0.41 10.25 -9.75
N GLU A 106 0.26 10.64 -11.02
CA GLU A 106 -0.78 10.10 -11.90
C GLU A 106 -0.66 8.57 -12.08
N ILE A 107 0.56 8.08 -12.29
CA ILE A 107 0.85 6.64 -12.42
C ILE A 107 0.57 5.92 -11.09
N LEU A 108 1.02 6.47 -9.97
CA LEU A 108 0.79 5.92 -8.63
C LEU A 108 -0.71 5.86 -8.29
N ASN A 109 -1.47 6.91 -8.58
CA ASN A 109 -2.92 6.90 -8.42
C ASN A 109 -3.58 5.83 -9.29
N THR A 110 -3.14 5.68 -10.54
CA THR A 110 -3.64 4.61 -11.42
C THR A 110 -3.33 3.23 -10.83
N TYR A 111 -2.11 3.02 -10.34
CA TYR A 111 -1.67 1.80 -9.67
C TYR A 111 -2.52 1.47 -8.44
N PHE A 112 -2.64 2.40 -7.49
CA PHE A 112 -3.37 2.15 -6.24
C PHE A 112 -4.86 1.92 -6.48
N ASN A 113 -5.47 2.67 -7.38
CA ASN A 113 -6.86 2.41 -7.78
C ASN A 113 -7.01 1.04 -8.46
N ARG A 114 -6.04 0.61 -9.25
CA ARG A 114 -6.03 -0.72 -9.88
C ARG A 114 -5.85 -1.84 -8.85
N VAL A 115 -5.02 -1.63 -7.81
CA VAL A 115 -4.86 -2.55 -6.67
C VAL A 115 -6.17 -2.69 -5.89
N ILE A 116 -6.93 -1.60 -5.72
CA ILE A 116 -8.27 -1.67 -5.11
C ILE A 116 -9.21 -2.44 -6.04
N GLU A 117 -9.26 -2.11 -7.34
CA GLU A 117 -10.15 -2.76 -8.31
C GLU A 117 -9.94 -4.28 -8.38
N ILE A 118 -8.68 -4.74 -8.48
CA ILE A 118 -8.37 -6.17 -8.46
C ILE A 118 -8.82 -6.79 -7.14
N SER A 119 -8.52 -6.17 -5.99
CA SER A 119 -8.92 -6.71 -4.68
C SER A 119 -10.43 -6.89 -4.56
N GLU A 120 -11.21 -5.90 -4.99
CA GLU A 120 -12.67 -6.01 -5.00
C GLU A 120 -13.17 -7.10 -5.95
N TYR A 121 -12.53 -7.23 -7.11
CA TYR A 121 -12.85 -8.30 -8.06
C TYR A 121 -12.57 -9.68 -7.46
N GLN A 122 -11.42 -9.85 -6.80
CA GLN A 122 -11.05 -11.11 -6.13
C GLN A 122 -11.99 -11.44 -4.97
N ILE A 123 -12.39 -10.45 -4.16
CA ILE A 123 -13.40 -10.62 -3.10
C ILE A 123 -14.74 -11.07 -3.70
N LYS A 124 -15.18 -10.45 -4.79
CA LYS A 124 -16.42 -10.84 -5.50
C LYS A 124 -16.34 -12.26 -6.06
N LEU A 125 -15.18 -12.70 -6.54
CA LEU A 125 -14.96 -14.07 -6.99
C LEU A 125 -14.95 -15.07 -5.82
N ALA A 126 -14.18 -14.79 -4.77
CA ALA A 126 -14.11 -15.64 -3.58
C ALA A 126 -15.48 -15.85 -2.94
N LYS A 127 -16.31 -14.79 -2.84
CA LYS A 127 -17.69 -14.87 -2.31
C LYS A 127 -18.64 -15.72 -3.15
N LYS A 128 -18.36 -15.94 -4.44
CA LYS A 128 -19.16 -16.83 -5.29
C LYS A 128 -18.82 -18.30 -5.07
N ASP A 129 -17.64 -18.58 -4.51
CA ASP A 129 -17.16 -19.92 -4.16
C ASP A 129 -17.38 -20.97 -5.26
N ASN A 130 -16.90 -20.68 -6.47
CA ASN A 130 -17.15 -21.51 -7.66
C ASN A 130 -15.89 -21.87 -8.45
N PHE A 131 -14.76 -22.03 -7.75
CA PHE A 131 -13.51 -22.39 -8.40
C PHE A 131 -13.56 -23.83 -8.92
N ASP A 132 -13.79 -24.00 -10.22
CA ASP A 132 -13.75 -25.30 -10.87
C ASP A 132 -12.30 -25.76 -11.07
N LEU A 133 -11.84 -26.68 -10.21
CA LEU A 133 -10.49 -27.23 -10.26
C LEU A 133 -10.28 -28.29 -11.36
N SER A 134 -11.34 -28.68 -12.07
CA SER A 134 -11.24 -29.66 -13.16
C SER A 134 -10.78 -29.06 -14.49
N ILE A 135 -10.83 -27.74 -14.62
CA ILE A 135 -10.39 -27.01 -15.82
C ILE A 135 -8.86 -26.96 -15.84
N ASP A 136 -8.27 -27.45 -16.94
CA ASP A 136 -6.84 -27.34 -17.24
C ASP A 136 -6.49 -25.91 -17.64
N GLU A 137 -5.84 -25.19 -16.72
CA GLU A 137 -5.37 -23.83 -16.93
C GLU A 137 -4.09 -23.57 -16.14
N ALA A 138 -3.28 -22.63 -16.64
CA ALA A 138 -2.01 -22.26 -16.04
C ALA A 138 -1.94 -20.76 -15.75
N VAL A 139 -1.16 -20.42 -14.72
CA VAL A 139 -0.66 -19.08 -14.41
C VAL A 139 0.81 -19.04 -14.76
N ASP A 140 1.23 -17.99 -15.45
CA ASP A 140 2.65 -17.78 -15.71
C ASP A 140 3.37 -17.31 -14.44
N ILE A 141 4.47 -17.97 -14.11
CA ILE A 141 5.34 -17.63 -12.98
C ILE A 141 6.58 -16.86 -13.43
N PHE A 142 6.90 -16.89 -14.73
CA PHE A 142 8.04 -16.18 -15.32
C PHE A 142 7.53 -14.97 -16.08
N TYR A 143 7.71 -13.80 -15.50
CA TYR A 143 7.03 -12.59 -15.95
C TYR A 143 7.87 -11.69 -16.87
N ASP A 144 9.14 -12.03 -17.08
CA ASP A 144 10.10 -11.21 -17.86
C ASP A 144 9.56 -10.89 -19.28
N ASP A 145 8.96 -11.89 -19.93
CA ASP A 145 8.43 -11.79 -21.30
C ASP A 145 6.94 -11.42 -21.36
N ASN A 146 6.30 -11.09 -20.23
CA ASN A 146 4.89 -10.73 -20.23
C ASN A 146 4.64 -9.49 -21.10
N GLU A 147 3.45 -9.40 -21.68
CA GLU A 147 2.96 -8.17 -22.31
C GLU A 147 1.82 -7.56 -21.50
N TYR A 148 1.76 -6.23 -21.47
CA TYR A 148 0.64 -5.51 -20.89
C TYR A 148 -0.67 -5.88 -21.58
N ALA A 149 -1.70 -6.19 -20.81
CA ALA A 149 -2.99 -6.58 -21.37
C ALA A 149 -3.57 -5.44 -22.24
N PRO A 150 -4.07 -5.73 -23.46
CA PRO A 150 -4.71 -4.74 -24.32
C PRO A 150 -6.10 -4.33 -23.84
N THR A 151 -6.79 -5.20 -23.09
CA THR A 151 -8.16 -4.98 -22.64
C THR A 151 -8.37 -5.34 -21.17
N MET A 152 -9.35 -4.68 -20.55
CA MET A 152 -9.77 -4.99 -19.18
C MET A 152 -10.31 -6.42 -19.05
N HIS A 153 -10.86 -7.00 -20.12
CA HIS A 153 -11.30 -8.39 -20.13
C HIS A 153 -10.11 -9.33 -19.94
N GLU A 154 -9.07 -9.21 -20.76
CA GLU A 154 -7.86 -10.03 -20.64
C GLU A 154 -7.15 -9.85 -19.30
N LEU A 155 -7.14 -8.62 -18.78
CA LEU A 155 -6.59 -8.34 -17.46
C LEU A 155 -7.38 -9.03 -16.34
N LYS A 156 -8.72 -8.97 -16.37
CA LYS A 156 -9.59 -9.66 -15.41
C LYS A 156 -9.49 -11.17 -15.51
N GLU A 157 -9.26 -11.71 -16.71
CA GLU A 157 -9.00 -13.14 -16.90
C GLU A 157 -7.69 -13.56 -16.21
N ARG A 158 -6.62 -12.76 -16.30
CA ARG A 158 -5.39 -12.99 -15.51
C ARG A 158 -5.71 -12.97 -14.00
N TRP A 159 -6.46 -11.97 -13.53
CA TRP A 159 -6.84 -11.87 -12.12
C TRP A 159 -7.68 -13.06 -11.64
N ARG A 160 -8.59 -13.58 -12.47
CA ARG A 160 -9.37 -14.79 -12.15
C ARG A 160 -8.43 -15.96 -11.91
N LYS A 161 -7.49 -16.19 -12.82
CA LYS A 161 -6.50 -17.27 -12.71
C LYS A 161 -5.62 -17.13 -11.48
N THR A 162 -5.15 -15.92 -11.18
CA THR A 162 -4.39 -15.63 -9.95
C THR A 162 -5.22 -15.93 -8.70
N THR A 163 -6.51 -15.56 -8.69
CA THR A 163 -7.42 -15.85 -7.55
C THR A 163 -7.64 -17.35 -7.38
N LYS A 164 -7.83 -18.09 -8.47
CA LYS A 164 -7.92 -19.56 -8.43
C LYS A 164 -6.61 -20.17 -7.90
N ASN A 165 -5.46 -19.64 -8.32
CA ASN A 165 -4.17 -20.06 -7.80
C ASN A 165 -4.04 -19.79 -6.29
N ASP A 166 -4.45 -18.61 -5.81
CA ASP A 166 -4.46 -18.28 -4.37
C ASP A 166 -5.31 -19.28 -3.58
N PHE A 167 -6.46 -19.69 -4.13
CA PHE A 167 -7.32 -20.72 -3.55
C PHE A 167 -6.63 -22.09 -3.53
N ILE A 168 -6.07 -22.54 -4.65
CA ILE A 168 -5.33 -23.82 -4.73
C ILE A 168 -4.18 -23.86 -3.73
N VAL A 169 -3.40 -22.79 -3.61
CA VAL A 169 -2.30 -22.70 -2.64
C VAL A 169 -2.81 -22.85 -1.20
N SER A 170 -3.95 -22.25 -0.88
CA SER A 170 -4.56 -22.34 0.46
C SER A 170 -5.07 -23.76 0.75
N VAL A 171 -5.67 -24.43 -0.25
CA VAL A 171 -6.06 -25.86 -0.15
C VAL A 171 -4.83 -26.76 0.06
N LEU A 172 -3.74 -26.52 -0.68
CA LEU A 172 -2.50 -27.30 -0.56
C LEU A 172 -1.81 -27.08 0.80
N ALA A 173 -1.95 -25.89 1.39
CA ALA A 173 -1.44 -25.58 2.72
C ALA A 173 -2.20 -26.30 3.85
N LYS A 174 -3.32 -26.98 3.53
CA LYS A 174 -4.23 -27.63 4.50
C LYS A 174 -4.80 -26.65 5.51
N ASP A 175 -5.11 -25.45 5.05
CA ASP A 175 -5.96 -24.53 5.79
C ASP A 175 -7.33 -25.19 6.05
N ASP A 176 -8.02 -24.78 7.11
CA ASP A 176 -9.37 -25.26 7.40
C ASP A 176 -10.28 -24.96 6.20
N GLU A 177 -10.89 -26.00 5.62
CA GLU A 177 -11.72 -25.89 4.41
C GLU A 177 -12.85 -24.88 4.61
N ASP A 178 -13.37 -24.77 5.85
CA ASP A 178 -14.42 -23.82 6.21
C ASP A 178 -13.91 -22.37 6.32
N GLU A 179 -12.60 -22.15 6.46
CA GLU A 179 -11.99 -20.83 6.64
C GLU A 179 -11.21 -20.30 5.42
N ILE A 180 -10.89 -21.13 4.42
CA ILE A 180 -10.09 -20.73 3.24
C ILE A 180 -10.67 -19.47 2.59
N ILE A 181 -11.97 -19.47 2.28
CA ILE A 181 -12.62 -18.34 1.61
C ILE A 181 -12.62 -17.10 2.48
N SER A 182 -12.90 -17.22 3.79
CA SER A 182 -12.84 -16.07 4.71
C SER A 182 -11.41 -15.51 4.80
N ASN A 183 -10.39 -16.37 4.83
CA ASN A 183 -8.99 -15.95 4.90
C ASN A 183 -8.54 -15.24 3.63
N LEU A 184 -8.99 -15.69 2.46
CA LEU A 184 -8.76 -15.00 1.18
C LEU A 184 -9.46 -13.63 1.15
N ILE A 185 -10.72 -13.56 1.56
CA ILE A 185 -11.46 -12.30 1.63
C ILE A 185 -10.74 -11.33 2.56
N ASN A 186 -10.39 -11.76 3.77
CA ASN A 186 -9.67 -10.95 4.75
C ASN A 186 -8.32 -10.47 4.19
N ARG A 187 -7.59 -11.33 3.46
CA ARG A 187 -6.33 -10.96 2.79
C ARG A 187 -6.52 -9.83 1.78
N TYR A 188 -7.55 -9.90 0.95
CA TYR A 188 -7.84 -8.89 -0.06
C TYR A 188 -8.38 -7.60 0.57
N GLU A 189 -9.22 -7.68 1.59
CA GLU A 189 -9.71 -6.52 2.35
C GLU A 189 -8.56 -5.78 3.05
N ARG A 190 -7.61 -6.50 3.67
CA ARG A 190 -6.38 -5.90 4.21
C ARG A 190 -5.54 -5.23 3.14
N ARG A 191 -5.48 -5.76 1.92
CA ARG A 191 -4.77 -5.11 0.82
C ARG A 191 -5.41 -3.77 0.46
N ILE A 192 -6.75 -3.69 0.40
CA ILE A 192 -7.48 -2.43 0.20
C ILE A 192 -7.20 -1.47 1.36
N LYS A 193 -7.37 -1.92 2.60
CA LYS A 193 -7.14 -1.11 3.81
C LYS A 193 -5.75 -0.49 3.83
N ARG A 194 -4.70 -1.27 3.50
CA ARG A 194 -3.32 -0.78 3.42
C ARG A 194 -3.12 0.30 2.35
N VAL A 195 -3.86 0.25 1.25
CA VAL A 195 -3.81 1.32 0.23
C VAL A 195 -4.48 2.58 0.76
N LEU A 196 -5.65 2.45 1.40
CA LEU A 196 -6.42 3.57 1.94
C LEU A 196 -5.75 4.25 3.14
N GLN A 197 -4.93 3.52 3.90
CA GLN A 197 -4.16 4.06 5.04
C GLN A 197 -2.84 4.73 4.63
N ARG A 198 -2.54 4.84 3.33
CA ARG A 198 -1.32 5.53 2.88
C ARG A 198 -1.46 7.04 3.07
N LYS A 199 -0.37 7.65 3.53
CA LYS A 199 -0.26 9.11 3.65
C LYS A 199 0.44 9.68 2.42
N ASP A 200 0.28 10.98 2.18
CA ASP A 200 0.97 11.68 1.09
C ASP A 200 2.50 11.49 1.13
N GLU A 201 3.06 11.38 2.34
CA GLU A 201 4.48 11.10 2.56
C GLU A 201 4.91 9.73 2.01
N ASP A 202 4.08 8.69 2.16
CA ASP A 202 4.38 7.35 1.64
C ASP A 202 4.49 7.38 0.11
N ILE A 203 3.60 8.16 -0.53
CA ILE A 203 3.54 8.29 -2.00
C ILE A 203 4.73 9.10 -2.49
N PHE A 204 5.05 10.19 -1.79
CA PHE A 204 6.23 11.00 -2.06
C PHE A 204 7.51 10.17 -1.96
N LEU A 205 7.67 9.41 -0.87
CA LEU A 205 8.83 8.56 -0.64
C LEU A 205 9.01 7.52 -1.75
N LEU A 206 7.93 6.88 -2.20
CA LEU A 206 7.97 5.92 -3.30
C LEU A 206 8.43 6.57 -4.60
N ALA A 207 7.88 7.73 -4.96
CA ALA A 207 8.27 8.48 -6.16
C ALA A 207 9.74 8.91 -6.10
N ILE A 208 10.17 9.52 -4.99
CA ILE A 208 11.52 10.05 -4.84
C ILE A 208 12.57 8.94 -4.77
N ASN A 209 12.31 7.82 -4.09
CA ASN A 209 13.29 6.73 -4.01
C ASN A 209 13.54 6.04 -5.35
N ILE A 210 12.55 6.03 -6.25
CA ILE A 210 12.75 5.56 -7.63
C ILE A 210 13.60 6.57 -8.41
N MET A 211 13.42 7.86 -8.16
CA MET A 211 14.24 8.92 -8.75
C MET A 211 15.69 8.86 -8.24
N THR A 212 15.93 8.69 -6.93
CA THR A 212 17.29 8.63 -6.38
C THR A 212 18.05 7.36 -6.79
N ARG A 213 17.37 6.21 -6.92
CA ARG A 213 17.97 4.94 -7.36
C ARG A 213 18.54 4.98 -8.79
N GLN A 214 18.11 5.93 -9.62
CA GLN A 214 18.72 6.13 -10.95
C GLN A 214 20.15 6.67 -10.89
N PHE A 215 20.53 7.33 -9.79
CA PHE A 215 21.90 7.81 -9.61
C PHE A 215 22.83 6.66 -9.25
N ASP A 216 22.37 5.80 -8.33
CA ASP A 216 23.03 4.58 -7.86
C ASP A 216 22.06 3.75 -6.99
N PRO A 217 22.14 2.40 -6.99
CA PRO A 217 21.31 1.51 -6.16
C PRO A 217 21.35 1.79 -4.64
N HIS A 218 22.36 2.49 -4.12
CA HIS A 218 22.48 2.81 -2.70
C HIS A 218 22.04 4.23 -2.33
N SER A 219 21.57 5.01 -3.30
CA SER A 219 21.03 6.35 -3.06
C SER A 219 19.54 6.29 -2.74
N THR A 220 19.19 6.61 -1.51
CA THR A 220 17.79 6.66 -1.02
C THR A 220 17.50 7.98 -0.31
N TYR A 221 16.27 8.45 -0.45
CA TYR A 221 15.70 9.45 0.45
C TYR A 221 15.13 8.76 1.69
N LEU A 222 15.33 9.36 2.86
CA LEU A 222 14.76 8.89 4.12
C LEU A 222 13.76 9.95 4.60
N SER A 223 12.52 9.51 4.88
CA SER A 223 11.56 10.31 5.65
C SER A 223 12.10 10.54 7.07
N PRO A 224 11.60 11.53 7.84
CA PRO A 224 12.01 11.75 9.22
C PRO A 224 11.93 10.47 10.07
N TYR A 225 10.87 9.67 9.89
CA TYR A 225 10.71 8.40 10.58
C TYR A 225 11.76 7.35 10.15
N ASN A 226 12.02 7.20 8.84
CA ASN A 226 13.04 6.26 8.37
C ASN A 226 14.46 6.70 8.75
N ALA A 227 14.70 8.01 8.89
CA ALA A 227 15.96 8.56 9.35
C ALA A 227 16.19 8.29 10.84
N GLU A 228 15.14 8.39 11.66
CA GLU A 228 15.18 7.99 13.08
C GLU A 228 15.46 6.49 13.23
N ASP A 229 14.77 5.63 12.47
CA ASP A 229 15.03 4.18 12.43
C ASP A 229 16.49 3.88 12.05
N PHE A 230 17.00 4.55 11.01
CA PHE A 230 18.40 4.41 10.60
C PHE A 230 19.39 4.88 11.69
N GLU A 231 19.10 5.99 12.39
CA GLU A 231 19.93 6.47 13.49
C GLU A 231 19.95 5.49 14.68
N ILE A 232 18.81 4.88 15.01
CA ILE A 232 18.72 3.84 16.05
C ILE A 232 19.59 2.64 15.67
N ASP A 233 19.49 2.17 14.42
CA ASP A 233 20.29 1.04 13.92
C ASP A 233 21.79 1.33 13.94
N MET A 234 22.19 2.57 13.63
CA MET A 234 23.61 2.99 13.66
C MET A 234 24.14 3.25 15.07
N SER A 235 23.32 3.84 15.94
CA SER A 235 23.72 4.18 17.31
C SER A 235 23.67 2.98 18.26
N LEU A 236 22.94 1.91 17.88
CA LEU A 236 22.59 0.77 18.72
C LEU A 236 21.90 1.20 20.04
N LYS A 237 21.28 2.37 20.03
CA LYS A 237 20.55 2.93 21.17
C LYS A 237 19.09 2.99 20.80
N LEU A 238 18.33 2.01 21.30
CA LEU A 238 16.89 2.01 21.18
C LEU A 238 16.27 2.85 22.30
N GLY A 239 15.60 3.95 21.95
CA GLY A 239 14.65 4.64 22.82
C GLY A 239 13.27 3.98 22.69
N GLY A 240 12.68 3.52 23.80
CA GLY A 240 11.34 2.93 23.83
C GLY A 240 11.17 1.83 24.87
N ILE A 241 10.06 1.09 24.78
CA ILE A 241 9.71 0.04 25.75
C ILE A 241 10.53 -1.25 25.63
N GLY A 242 11.28 -1.44 24.53
CA GLY A 242 12.06 -2.65 24.28
C GLY A 242 11.20 -3.86 23.88
N ALA A 243 10.22 -3.65 22.98
CA ALA A 243 9.37 -4.70 22.44
C ALA A 243 9.34 -4.63 20.91
N LEU A 244 9.30 -5.79 20.26
CA LEU A 244 9.07 -5.90 18.83
C LEU A 244 7.57 -6.02 18.59
N LEU A 245 6.99 -5.01 17.94
CA LEU A 245 5.57 -4.97 17.60
C LEU A 245 5.34 -5.45 16.17
N SER A 246 4.22 -6.11 15.94
CA SER A 246 3.74 -6.45 14.60
C SER A 246 2.23 -6.31 14.54
N ASN A 247 1.67 -6.18 13.34
CA ASN A 247 0.23 -6.26 13.17
C ASN A 247 -0.21 -7.72 13.21
N SER A 248 -1.24 -8.03 13.98
CA SER A 248 -1.81 -9.38 13.94
C SER A 248 -2.36 -9.69 12.55
N ALA A 249 -2.10 -10.92 12.09
CA ALA A 249 -2.54 -11.38 10.78
C ALA A 249 -4.06 -11.61 10.71
N THR A 250 -4.69 -11.83 11.86
CA THR A 250 -6.11 -12.20 11.98
C THR A 250 -6.96 -11.06 12.53
N GLU A 251 -6.40 -10.22 13.39
CA GLU A 251 -7.11 -9.15 14.07
C GLU A 251 -6.35 -7.84 13.89
N ASP A 252 -7.05 -6.72 13.70
CA ASP A 252 -6.48 -5.39 13.42
C ASP A 252 -5.80 -4.74 14.65
N TYR A 253 -5.11 -5.54 15.48
CA TYR A 253 -4.39 -5.11 16.67
C TYR A 253 -2.88 -5.15 16.46
N ALA A 254 -2.18 -4.22 17.12
CA ALA A 254 -0.74 -4.35 17.31
C ALA A 254 -0.47 -5.40 18.40
N ILE A 255 0.34 -6.40 18.07
CA ILE A 255 0.74 -7.49 18.97
C ILE A 255 2.22 -7.39 19.31
N ILE A 256 2.55 -7.79 20.53
CA ILE A 256 3.95 -7.95 20.96
C ILE A 256 4.46 -9.30 20.45
N VAL A 257 5.40 -9.29 19.50
CA VAL A 257 6.00 -10.53 18.97
C VAL A 257 7.07 -11.06 19.93
N SER A 258 7.91 -10.16 20.44
CA SER A 258 8.97 -10.52 21.37
C SER A 258 9.40 -9.32 22.21
N LEU A 259 9.95 -9.60 23.39
CA LEU A 259 10.54 -8.60 24.27
C LEU A 259 12.06 -8.66 24.17
N VAL A 260 12.71 -7.51 24.20
CA VAL A 260 14.17 -7.41 24.18
C VAL A 260 14.70 -7.74 25.57
N PRO A 261 15.63 -8.72 25.70
CA PRO A 261 16.20 -9.08 26.98
C PRO A 261 16.87 -7.91 27.70
N GLY A 262 16.52 -7.67 28.96
CA GLY A 262 16.99 -6.55 29.78
C GLY A 262 16.30 -5.21 29.50
N GLY A 263 15.32 -5.18 28.58
CA GLY A 263 14.53 -4.01 28.22
C GLY A 263 13.49 -3.61 29.30
N PRO A 264 12.93 -2.39 29.23
CA PRO A 264 11.92 -1.92 30.19
C PRO A 264 10.68 -2.81 30.29
N ALA A 265 10.15 -3.28 29.16
CA ALA A 265 8.96 -4.13 29.11
C ALA A 265 9.17 -5.48 29.81
N GLU A 266 10.31 -6.14 29.57
CA GLU A 266 10.65 -7.41 30.23
C GLU A 266 10.89 -7.20 31.74
N LYS A 267 11.55 -6.10 32.13
CA LYS A 267 11.79 -5.77 33.54
C LYS A 267 10.53 -5.47 34.33
N ASN A 268 9.51 -4.90 33.68
CA ASN A 268 8.21 -4.67 34.31
C ASN A 268 7.45 -5.99 34.55
N GLY A 269 7.57 -6.94 33.62
CA GLY A 269 6.98 -8.29 33.75
C GLY A 269 5.45 -8.33 33.60
N GLU A 270 4.80 -7.22 33.29
CA GLU A 270 3.35 -7.13 33.04
C GLU A 270 2.97 -7.43 31.59
N LEU A 271 3.95 -7.41 30.67
CA LEU A 271 3.75 -7.65 29.24
C LEU A 271 4.34 -9.01 28.86
N GLU A 272 3.59 -9.77 28.08
CA GLU A 272 4.00 -11.06 27.55
C GLU A 272 3.94 -11.10 26.02
N PRO A 273 4.73 -11.98 25.36
CA PRO A 273 4.56 -12.23 23.94
C PRO A 273 3.13 -12.67 23.60
N ASN A 274 2.59 -12.12 22.50
CA ASN A 274 1.22 -12.23 22.01
C ASN A 274 0.18 -11.33 22.70
N ASP A 275 0.58 -10.46 23.62
CA ASP A 275 -0.31 -9.42 24.14
C ASP A 275 -0.71 -8.43 23.05
N LYS A 276 -1.96 -7.95 23.13
CA LYS A 276 -2.59 -7.02 22.19
C LYS A 276 -2.59 -5.61 22.79
N ILE A 277 -2.02 -4.66 22.06
CA ILE A 277 -2.06 -3.24 22.44
C ILE A 277 -3.34 -2.63 21.87
N VAL A 278 -4.27 -2.28 22.76
CA VAL A 278 -5.56 -1.67 22.39
C VAL A 278 -5.54 -0.16 22.60
N LYS A 279 -4.87 0.31 23.66
CA LYS A 279 -4.85 1.72 24.02
C LYS A 279 -3.45 2.15 24.42
N ILE A 280 -3.16 3.42 24.22
CA ILE A 280 -1.88 4.02 24.63
C ILE A 280 -2.19 5.31 25.37
N LYS A 281 -1.46 5.57 26.45
CA LYS A 281 -1.48 6.84 27.19
C LYS A 281 -0.06 7.36 27.37
N GLN A 282 0.18 8.57 26.86
CA GLN A 282 1.43 9.31 27.05
C GLN A 282 1.50 9.88 28.48
N GLN A 283 2.71 10.08 29.02
CA GLN A 283 2.91 10.63 30.37
C GLN A 283 2.20 11.97 30.62
N ASN A 284 2.07 12.79 29.57
CA ASN A 284 1.48 14.13 29.64
C ASN A 284 0.02 14.20 29.17
N GLU A 285 -0.62 13.04 28.93
CA GLU A 285 -2.00 12.95 28.49
C GLU A 285 -2.85 12.19 29.51
N ASP A 286 -4.02 12.74 29.85
CA ASP A 286 -4.95 12.13 30.80
C ASP A 286 -5.90 11.10 30.16
N ILE A 287 -5.91 11.02 28.83
CA ILE A 287 -6.86 10.20 28.06
C ILE A 287 -6.11 9.07 27.36
N PHE A 288 -6.65 7.86 27.47
CA PHE A 288 -6.21 6.73 26.66
C PHE A 288 -6.68 6.90 25.21
N GLU A 289 -5.75 6.90 24.28
CA GLU A 289 -6.03 6.89 22.85
C GLU A 289 -6.21 5.44 22.38
N ASP A 290 -7.32 5.15 21.69
CA ASP A 290 -7.58 3.84 21.09
C ASP A 290 -6.80 3.72 19.79
N VAL A 291 -5.88 2.76 19.74
CA VAL A 291 -4.98 2.53 18.61
C VAL A 291 -5.39 1.32 17.77
N THR A 292 -6.60 0.79 18.00
CA THR A 292 -7.13 -0.33 17.23
C THR A 292 -7.25 0.03 15.75
N GLY A 293 -6.69 -0.80 14.88
CA GLY A 293 -6.71 -0.61 13.43
C GLY A 293 -5.75 0.45 12.89
N TRP A 294 -4.95 1.07 13.75
CA TRP A 294 -3.87 1.97 13.34
C TRP A 294 -2.80 1.22 12.57
N ARG A 295 -1.97 1.97 11.83
CA ARG A 295 -0.80 1.37 11.23
C ARG A 295 0.27 1.12 12.30
N ILE A 296 1.09 0.10 12.07
CA ILE A 296 2.10 -0.33 13.05
C ILE A 296 3.12 0.78 13.36
N ASP A 297 3.51 1.55 12.35
CA ASP A 297 4.42 2.70 12.46
C ASP A 297 3.84 3.80 13.36
N GLU A 298 2.53 4.04 13.30
CA GLU A 298 1.86 5.03 14.15
C GLU A 298 1.81 4.57 15.62
N VAL A 299 1.52 3.29 15.85
CA VAL A 299 1.57 2.69 17.18
C VAL A 299 2.99 2.75 17.73
N VAL A 300 3.98 2.38 16.93
CA VAL A 300 5.40 2.40 17.31
C VAL A 300 5.84 3.82 17.67
N GLN A 301 5.47 4.85 16.90
CA GLN A 301 5.77 6.24 17.23
C GLN A 301 5.18 6.68 18.58
N LYS A 302 3.98 6.20 18.93
CA LYS A 302 3.34 6.51 20.23
C LYS A 302 3.96 5.74 21.40
N VAL A 303 4.61 4.61 21.14
CA VAL A 303 5.30 3.82 22.16
C VAL A 303 6.76 4.24 22.34
N ARG A 304 7.36 4.82 21.29
CA ARG A 304 8.70 5.38 21.31
C ARG A 304 8.72 6.73 22.01
N GLY A 305 9.89 7.05 22.57
CA GLY A 305 10.13 8.29 23.27
C GLY A 305 11.56 8.36 23.78
N GLU A 306 11.95 9.56 24.22
CA GLU A 306 13.24 9.81 24.83
C GLU A 306 13.46 8.91 26.05
N PRO A 307 14.72 8.51 26.35
CA PRO A 307 15.01 7.75 27.55
C PRO A 307 14.44 8.45 28.80
N GLN A 308 13.88 7.65 29.72
CA GLN A 308 13.22 8.11 30.95
C GLN A 308 11.84 8.76 30.76
N THR A 309 11.24 8.64 29.57
CA THR A 309 9.80 8.91 29.38
C THR A 309 8.97 7.68 29.72
N PHE A 310 7.75 7.90 30.22
CA PHE A 310 6.83 6.82 30.57
C PHE A 310 5.65 6.77 29.62
N VAL A 311 5.24 5.56 29.25
CA VAL A 311 4.03 5.28 28.47
C VAL A 311 3.24 4.22 29.23
N THR A 312 1.91 4.35 29.24
CA THR A 312 1.00 3.33 29.77
C THR A 312 0.28 2.66 28.59
N LEU A 313 0.22 1.33 28.60
CA LEU A 313 -0.43 0.48 27.61
C LEU A 313 -1.66 -0.21 28.22
#